data_AF-A0A2K9F4H7-F1
#
_entry.id   AF-A0A2K9F4H7-F1
#
_cell.length_a   1.000
_cell.length_b   1.000
_cell.length_c   1.000
_cell.angle_alpha   90.00
_cell.angle_beta   90.00
_cell.angle_gamma   90.00
#
_symmetry.space_group_name_H-M   'P 1'
#
loop_
_entity.id
_entity.type
_entity.pdbx_description
1 polymer ?
#
loop_
_entity_poly.entity_id
_entity_poly.type
_entity_poly.pdbx_seq_one_letter_code
_entity_poly.pdbx_strand_id
1 'polypeptide(L)'
;MKTYFFKDYKDYNSADFAIDYQSVDCFATGTLIATPGGLRRVETLQAGDLVTTRDEGPQVLRWAGHVHVNARRLDQQPNLRPIRIAANSLGPGHPKRDLVLSPQHRVLVRSPIVQRMFGVYEILVAAKHLVTLPGIEVMTPPHGVGYHHLLLDHHQILCSEGAWTESLYLGPQAMKGLPAAARREIMALFPELKTAEFRPPSRRRLLDGREGRRLAMRHGKNRKHLFDADKTMAGQRLLSV
;
A
#
# COMPACT_ATOMS: atom_id res chain seq x y z
N MET A 1 -6.15 -3.40 -26.23
CA MET A 1 -6.82 -3.12 -24.94
C MET A 1 -7.95 -4.14 -24.78
N LYS A 2 -7.82 -5.12 -23.89
CA LYS A 2 -8.90 -6.09 -23.62
C LYS A 2 -9.66 -5.57 -22.41
N THR A 3 -10.86 -5.02 -22.63
CA THR A 3 -11.73 -4.54 -21.57
C THR A 3 -12.58 -5.71 -21.09
N TYR A 4 -12.33 -6.18 -19.86
CA TYR A 4 -13.14 -7.21 -19.23
C TYR A 4 -14.16 -6.52 -18.31
N PHE A 5 -15.44 -6.60 -18.66
CA PHE A 5 -16.53 -6.12 -17.80
C PHE A 5 -16.93 -7.25 -16.85
N PHE A 6 -16.58 -7.12 -15.57
CA PHE A 6 -17.12 -7.97 -14.52
C PHE A 6 -18.27 -7.24 -13.80
N LYS A 7 -19.38 -7.97 -13.62
CA LYS A 7 -20.65 -7.51 -13.04
C LYS A 7 -20.53 -7.27 -11.53
N ASP A 8 -21.24 -6.24 -11.05
CA ASP A 8 -21.59 -5.87 -9.67
C ASP A 8 -20.83 -6.57 -8.54
N TYR A 9 -19.88 -5.80 -7.97
CA TYR A 9 -19.07 -6.12 -6.79
C TYR A 9 -19.92 -6.22 -5.52
N LYS A 10 -20.70 -7.28 -5.38
CA LYS A 10 -21.44 -7.58 -4.15
C LYS A 10 -20.55 -8.32 -3.15
N ASP A 11 -20.58 -7.80 -1.93
CA ASP A 11 -19.87 -8.22 -0.73
C ASP A 11 -19.52 -9.70 -0.68
N TYR A 12 -18.21 -9.99 -0.68
CA TYR A 12 -17.72 -11.33 -0.39
C TYR A 12 -18.06 -11.69 1.06
N ASN A 13 -19.08 -12.52 1.23
CA ASN A 13 -19.61 -12.90 2.52
C ASN A 13 -18.51 -13.60 3.35
N SER A 14 -18.18 -13.01 4.49
CA SER A 14 -17.04 -13.33 5.37
C SER A 14 -17.10 -14.71 6.07
N ALA A 15 -18.05 -15.57 5.69
CA ALA A 15 -18.44 -16.74 6.46
C ALA A 15 -17.58 -17.98 6.24
N ASP A 16 -16.86 -18.11 5.12
CA ASP A 16 -16.06 -19.30 4.86
C ASP A 16 -14.67 -18.97 4.34
N PHE A 17 -13.72 -19.82 4.74
CA PHE A 17 -12.31 -19.90 4.35
C PHE A 17 -11.31 -19.10 5.20
N ALA A 18 -10.32 -19.84 5.70
CA ALA A 18 -9.10 -19.37 6.34
C ALA A 18 -8.28 -18.53 5.35
N ILE A 19 -8.68 -17.28 5.14
CA ILE A 19 -7.95 -16.35 4.28
C ILE A 19 -6.70 -15.86 5.02
N ASP A 20 -5.51 -16.10 4.47
CA ASP A 20 -4.25 -15.61 5.03
C ASP A 20 -4.01 -14.13 4.64
N TYR A 21 -4.79 -13.23 5.23
CA TYR A 21 -4.67 -11.76 5.04
C TYR A 21 -3.32 -11.19 5.50
N GLN A 22 -2.38 -12.01 5.97
CA GLN A 22 -1.06 -11.59 6.42
C GLN A 22 -0.18 -11.01 5.30
N SER A 23 -0.67 -10.95 4.06
CA SER A 23 0.16 -10.68 2.88
C SER A 23 -0.45 -9.74 1.85
N VAL A 24 -1.61 -9.13 2.11
CA VAL A 24 -2.28 -8.26 1.13
C VAL A 24 -2.27 -6.80 1.57
N ASP A 25 -1.89 -5.94 0.64
CA ASP A 25 -1.80 -4.49 0.84
C ASP A 25 -3.21 -3.89 0.78
N CYS A 26 -3.66 -3.27 1.87
CA CYS A 26 -5.01 -2.72 1.97
C CYS A 26 -5.03 -1.29 2.51
N PHE A 27 -5.90 -0.45 1.94
CA PHE A 27 -6.31 0.82 2.51
C PHE A 27 -7.55 0.64 3.38
N ALA A 28 -7.64 1.31 4.53
CA ALA A 28 -8.89 1.29 5.30
C ALA A 28 -9.99 2.12 4.62
N THR A 29 -11.26 1.74 4.78
CA THR A 29 -12.43 2.52 4.33
C THR A 29 -12.31 3.98 4.78
N GLY A 30 -12.65 4.91 3.88
CA GLY A 30 -12.58 6.34 4.13
C GLY A 30 -11.23 6.98 3.78
N THR A 31 -10.20 6.18 3.47
CA THR A 31 -8.90 6.67 2.97
C THR A 31 -9.12 7.46 1.68
N LEU A 32 -8.62 8.68 1.63
CA LEU A 32 -8.62 9.52 0.44
C LEU A 32 -7.44 9.17 -0.48
N ILE A 33 -7.73 8.90 -1.74
CA ILE A 33 -6.78 8.64 -2.81
C ILE A 33 -6.81 9.81 -3.80
N ALA A 34 -5.64 10.29 -4.19
CA ALA A 34 -5.55 11.34 -5.20
C ALA A 34 -5.93 10.82 -6.59
N THR A 35 -6.80 11.56 -7.27
CA THR A 35 -7.16 11.36 -8.67
C THR A 35 -6.96 12.67 -9.43
N PRO A 36 -6.95 12.66 -10.78
CA PRO A 36 -6.86 13.89 -11.57
C PRO A 36 -7.97 14.91 -11.25
N GLY A 37 -9.15 14.43 -10.86
CA GLY A 37 -10.30 15.26 -10.48
C GLY A 37 -10.35 15.66 -9.01
N GLY A 38 -9.30 15.37 -8.23
CA GLY A 38 -9.24 15.63 -6.79
C GLY A 38 -9.22 14.37 -5.93
N LEU A 39 -9.38 14.53 -4.62
CA LEU A 39 -9.35 13.42 -3.66
C LEU A 39 -10.68 12.65 -3.68
N ARG A 40 -10.61 11.33 -3.82
CA ARG A 40 -11.77 10.43 -3.75
C ARG A 40 -11.58 9.42 -2.63
N ARG A 41 -12.66 9.04 -1.96
CA ARG A 41 -12.61 7.95 -0.96
C ARG A 41 -12.36 6.63 -1.68
N VAL A 42 -11.51 5.79 -1.09
CA VAL A 42 -11.07 4.52 -1.69
C VAL A 42 -12.25 3.61 -2.03
N GLU A 43 -13.29 3.57 -1.19
CA GLU A 43 -14.50 2.75 -1.40
C GLU A 43 -15.38 3.21 -2.58
N THR A 44 -15.09 4.39 -3.14
CA THR A 44 -15.81 4.90 -4.32
C THR A 44 -15.06 4.64 -5.62
N LEU A 45 -13.83 4.11 -5.56
CA LEU A 45 -13.01 3.81 -6.72
C LEU A 45 -13.39 2.45 -7.32
N GLN A 46 -13.44 2.39 -8.65
CA GLN A 46 -13.75 1.19 -9.40
C GLN A 46 -12.80 1.00 -10.60
N ALA A 47 -12.81 -0.20 -11.18
CA ALA A 47 -12.07 -0.46 -12.42
C ALA A 47 -12.45 0.56 -13.51
N GLY A 48 -11.45 1.09 -14.22
CA GLY A 48 -11.61 2.17 -15.20
C GLY A 48 -11.36 3.57 -14.66
N ASP A 49 -11.42 3.79 -13.34
CA ASP A 49 -11.07 5.09 -12.75
C ASP A 49 -9.58 5.41 -12.89
N LEU A 50 -9.25 6.70 -13.02
CA LEU A 50 -7.86 7.18 -12.98
C LEU A 50 -7.45 7.55 -11.55
N VAL A 51 -6.26 7.10 -11.15
CA VAL A 51 -5.61 7.48 -9.89
C VAL A 51 -4.25 8.13 -10.16
N THR A 52 -3.89 9.13 -9.36
CA THR A 52 -2.61 9.81 -9.48
C THR A 52 -1.49 8.92 -8.96
N THR A 53 -0.51 8.64 -9.81
CA THR A 53 0.69 7.88 -9.44
C THR A 53 1.92 8.78 -9.38
N ARG A 54 2.95 8.32 -8.67
CA ARG A 54 4.21 9.05 -8.48
C ARG A 54 5.04 9.18 -9.75
N ASP A 55 5.14 8.09 -10.52
CA ASP A 55 6.17 7.95 -11.55
C ASP A 55 5.61 8.11 -12.98
N GLU A 56 4.35 7.73 -13.23
CA GLU A 56 3.79 7.60 -14.59
C GLU A 56 2.54 8.46 -14.80
N GLY A 57 2.36 9.52 -14.01
CA GLY A 57 1.17 10.36 -14.05
C GLY A 57 -0.09 9.58 -13.67
N PRO A 58 -1.29 10.01 -14.11
CA PRO A 58 -2.53 9.29 -13.84
C PRO A 58 -2.58 7.93 -14.54
N GLN A 59 -2.92 6.88 -13.80
CA GLN A 59 -3.00 5.50 -14.30
C GLN A 59 -4.38 4.90 -14.04
N VAL A 60 -4.82 4.01 -14.94
CA VAL A 60 -6.15 3.39 -14.87
C VAL A 60 -6.16 2.24 -13.88
N LEU A 61 -7.11 2.23 -12.96
CA LEU A 61 -7.39 1.08 -12.12
C LEU A 61 -7.89 -0.08 -12.97
N ARG A 62 -7.23 -1.23 -12.85
CA ARG A 62 -7.65 -2.48 -13.50
C ARG A 62 -8.61 -3.26 -12.64
N TRP A 63 -8.45 -3.16 -11.33
CA TRP A 63 -9.31 -3.82 -10.37
C TRP A 63 -9.32 -3.05 -9.05
N ALA A 64 -10.49 -2.99 -8.43
CA ALA A 64 -10.68 -2.48 -7.09
C ALA A 64 -11.51 -3.50 -6.34
N GLY A 65 -11.04 -3.97 -5.19
CA GLY A 65 -11.75 -4.97 -4.40
C GLY A 65 -11.73 -4.62 -2.93
N HIS A 66 -12.75 -5.08 -2.21
CA HIS A 66 -12.91 -4.79 -0.80
C HIS A 66 -13.18 -6.04 0.02
N VAL A 67 -12.88 -5.94 1.31
CA VAL A 67 -13.26 -6.94 2.30
C VAL A 67 -13.43 -6.29 3.67
N HIS A 68 -14.35 -6.83 4.47
CA HIS A 68 -14.47 -6.47 5.87
C HIS A 68 -13.83 -7.55 6.77
N VAL A 69 -12.98 -7.11 7.71
CA VAL A 69 -12.40 -7.95 8.76
C VAL A 69 -13.07 -7.57 10.08
N ASN A 70 -13.94 -8.45 10.58
CA ASN A 70 -14.67 -8.20 11.82
C ASN A 70 -13.77 -8.20 13.06
N ALA A 71 -14.26 -7.60 14.15
CA ALA A 71 -13.52 -7.46 15.41
C ALA A 71 -13.07 -8.81 15.99
N ARG A 72 -13.96 -9.82 16.01
CA ARG A 72 -13.65 -11.17 16.51
C ARG A 72 -12.41 -11.76 15.81
N ARG A 73 -12.29 -11.57 14.50
CA ARG A 73 -11.13 -12.04 13.73
C ARG A 73 -9.86 -11.26 14.07
N LEU A 74 -9.94 -9.96 14.32
CA LEU A 74 -8.80 -9.16 14.76
C LEU A 74 -8.32 -9.52 16.17
N ASP A 75 -9.22 -10.03 17.02
CA ASP A 75 -8.86 -10.54 18.35
C ASP A 75 -8.21 -11.92 18.28
N GLN A 76 -8.73 -12.80 17.41
CA GLN A 76 -8.12 -14.11 17.17
C GLN A 76 -6.78 -14.02 16.42
N GLN A 77 -6.60 -13.00 15.59
CA GLN A 77 -5.40 -12.78 14.79
C GLN A 77 -4.89 -11.33 14.95
N PRO A 78 -4.25 -11.00 16.08
CA PRO A 78 -3.77 -9.63 16.35
C PRO A 78 -2.77 -9.09 15.32
N ASN A 79 -2.09 -9.97 14.58
CA ASN A 79 -1.21 -9.62 13.49
C ASN A 79 -1.92 -9.05 12.25
N LEU A 80 -3.25 -9.08 12.19
CA LEU A 80 -4.08 -8.43 11.16
C LEU A 80 -4.56 -7.03 11.56
N ARG A 81 -4.30 -6.62 12.81
CA ARG A 81 -4.75 -5.32 13.34
C ARG A 81 -4.17 -4.17 12.51
N PRO A 82 -5.00 -3.20 12.10
CA PRO A 82 -4.55 -2.10 11.26
C PRO A 82 -3.46 -1.27 11.93
N ILE A 83 -2.63 -0.63 11.11
CA ILE A 83 -1.64 0.34 11.56
C ILE A 83 -2.16 1.74 11.23
N ARG A 84 -2.28 2.58 12.26
CA ARG A 84 -2.51 4.02 12.11
C ARG A 84 -1.18 4.72 11.94
N ILE A 85 -1.10 5.57 10.93
CA ILE A 85 0.01 6.49 10.70
C ILE A 85 -0.59 7.89 10.88
N ALA A 86 -0.31 8.52 12.01
CA ALA A 86 -0.87 9.81 12.38
C ALA A 86 -0.49 10.91 11.38
N ALA A 87 -1.33 11.92 11.24
CA ALA A 87 -0.99 13.12 10.45
C ALA A 87 0.40 13.67 10.85
N ASN A 88 1.21 14.03 9.85
CA ASN A 88 2.58 14.54 9.98
C ASN A 88 3.63 13.55 10.55
N SER A 89 3.28 12.30 10.84
CA SER A 89 4.22 11.35 11.47
C SER A 89 5.34 10.85 10.55
N LEU A 90 5.10 10.76 9.24
CA LEU A 90 6.14 10.40 8.27
C LEU A 90 7.05 11.59 7.96
N GLY A 91 6.51 12.81 8.01
CA GLY A 91 7.19 14.07 7.78
C GLY A 91 6.18 15.22 7.75
N PRO A 92 6.60 16.49 7.72
CA PRO A 92 5.68 17.63 7.65
C PRO A 92 4.70 17.48 6.47
N GLY A 93 3.40 17.50 6.76
CA GLY A 93 2.32 17.31 5.78
C GLY A 93 2.12 15.86 5.30
N HIS A 94 2.79 14.87 5.90
CA HIS A 94 2.78 13.49 5.45
C HIS A 94 2.53 12.50 6.61
N PRO A 95 1.40 11.77 6.60
CA PRO A 95 0.19 12.07 5.83
C PRO A 95 -0.46 13.38 6.30
N LYS A 96 -1.36 13.97 5.51
CA LYS A 96 -2.14 15.18 5.85
C LYS A 96 -3.25 14.91 6.87
N ARG A 97 -3.77 13.69 6.89
CA ARG A 97 -4.73 13.16 7.85
C ARG A 97 -4.23 11.78 8.30
N ASP A 98 -4.80 11.26 9.38
CA ASP A 98 -4.48 9.90 9.80
C ASP A 98 -4.74 8.91 8.67
N LEU A 99 -3.71 8.12 8.35
CA LEU A 99 -3.75 7.09 7.33
C LEU A 99 -3.77 5.73 8.02
N VAL A 100 -4.76 4.91 7.71
CA VAL A 100 -4.92 3.58 8.31
C VAL A 100 -4.72 2.51 7.23
N LEU A 101 -3.76 1.62 7.46
CA LEU A 101 -3.33 0.61 6.49
C LEU A 101 -3.31 -0.79 7.10
N SER A 102 -3.35 -1.81 6.26
CA SER A 102 -3.00 -3.17 6.71
C SER A 102 -1.52 -3.24 7.13
N PRO A 103 -1.13 -4.16 8.04
CA PRO A 103 0.24 -4.28 8.54
C PRO A 103 1.35 -4.38 7.50
N GLN A 104 1.07 -5.07 6.38
CA GLN A 104 2.06 -5.29 5.31
C GLN A 104 2.14 -4.17 4.30
N HIS A 105 1.09 -3.35 4.18
CA HIS A 105 1.00 -2.28 3.20
C HIS A 105 2.20 -1.35 3.35
N ARG A 106 2.91 -1.10 2.25
CA ARG A 106 4.14 -0.32 2.28
C ARG A 106 3.91 1.16 2.02
N VAL A 107 4.61 1.95 2.81
CA VAL A 107 4.77 3.38 2.62
C VAL A 107 6.11 3.67 1.98
N LEU A 108 6.15 4.70 1.15
CA LEU A 108 7.38 5.23 0.58
C LEU A 108 8.17 5.98 1.65
N VAL A 109 9.42 5.58 1.86
CA VAL A 109 10.36 6.30 2.71
C VAL A 109 11.43 6.92 1.83
N ARG A 110 11.66 8.23 2.02
CA ARG A 110 12.63 9.03 1.29
C ARG A 110 13.39 9.91 2.28
N SER A 111 14.64 9.57 2.54
CA SER A 111 15.48 10.32 3.48
C SER A 111 16.98 10.12 3.24
N PRO A 112 17.84 11.00 3.76
CA PRO A 112 19.29 10.79 3.76
C PRO A 112 19.74 9.53 4.53
N ILE A 113 18.91 8.98 5.42
CA ILE A 113 19.21 7.72 6.11
C ILE A 113 19.05 6.55 5.13
N VAL A 114 18.02 6.57 4.27
CA VAL A 114 17.82 5.56 3.23
C VAL A 114 19.04 5.50 2.30
N GLN A 115 19.50 6.66 1.82
CA GLN A 115 20.70 6.76 0.97
C GLN A 115 21.93 6.15 1.65
N ARG A 116 22.18 6.51 2.91
CA ARG A 116 23.34 5.99 3.67
C ARG A 116 23.26 4.49 3.98
N MET A 117 22.06 3.94 4.12
CA MET A 117 21.88 2.53 4.46
C MET A 117 21.84 1.61 3.23
N PHE A 118 21.27 2.09 2.13
CA PHE A 118 20.87 1.24 1.01
C PHE A 118 21.37 1.74 -0.35
N GLY A 119 22.03 2.90 -0.41
CA GLY A 119 22.56 3.48 -1.66
C GLY A 119 21.49 4.01 -2.62
N VAL A 120 20.23 4.10 -2.19
CA VAL A 120 19.09 4.57 -2.99
C VAL A 120 18.33 5.67 -2.24
N TYR A 121 17.53 6.46 -2.96
CA TYR A 121 16.80 7.59 -2.36
C TYR A 121 15.43 7.20 -1.80
N GLU A 122 14.82 6.17 -2.38
CA GLU A 122 13.43 5.79 -2.13
C GLU A 122 13.30 4.28 -1.98
N ILE A 123 12.60 3.86 -0.93
CA ILE A 123 12.31 2.46 -0.64
C ILE A 123 10.88 2.32 -0.13
N LEU A 124 10.36 1.10 -0.12
CA LEU A 124 9.03 0.77 0.40
C LEU A 124 9.14 -0.08 1.68
N VAL A 125 8.50 0.37 2.76
CA VAL A 125 8.53 -0.29 4.08
C VAL A 125 7.13 -0.61 4.55
N ALA A 126 6.90 -1.84 4.99
CA ALA A 126 5.62 -2.25 5.55
C ALA A 126 5.31 -1.45 6.81
N ALA A 127 4.07 -0.96 6.94
CA ALA A 127 3.64 -0.10 8.04
C ALA A 127 3.95 -0.70 9.42
N LYS A 128 3.78 -2.02 9.59
CA LYS A 128 4.07 -2.70 10.87
C LYS A 128 5.52 -2.61 11.33
N HIS A 129 6.46 -2.40 10.42
CA HIS A 129 7.88 -2.25 10.76
C HIS A 129 8.24 -0.84 11.24
N LEU A 130 7.29 0.10 11.15
CA LEU A 130 7.46 1.49 11.55
C LEU A 130 6.83 1.82 12.91
N VAL A 131 6.10 0.89 13.54
CA VAL A 131 5.37 1.06 14.82
C VAL A 131 6.26 1.52 16.00
N THR A 132 7.58 1.39 15.89
CA THR A 132 8.51 1.92 16.90
C THR A 132 8.68 3.44 16.82
N LEU A 133 8.11 4.10 15.82
CA LEU A 133 8.23 5.54 15.60
C LEU A 133 7.03 6.30 16.18
N PRO A 134 7.24 7.54 16.68
CA PRO A 134 6.15 8.37 17.20
C PRO A 134 5.02 8.56 16.19
N GLY A 135 3.78 8.37 16.63
CA GLY A 135 2.58 8.54 15.81
C GLY A 135 2.26 7.38 14.87
N ILE A 136 2.97 6.25 14.96
CA ILE A 136 2.66 5.03 14.19
C ILE A 136 2.30 3.90 15.15
N GLU A 137 1.05 3.46 15.12
CA GLU A 137 0.47 2.64 16.18
C GLU A 137 -0.42 1.52 15.64
N VAL A 138 -0.48 0.39 16.37
CA VAL A 138 -1.43 -0.68 16.10
C VAL A 138 -2.80 -0.28 16.65
N MET A 139 -3.85 -0.43 15.84
CA MET A 139 -5.24 -0.15 16.23
C MET A 139 -6.01 -1.42 16.60
N THR A 140 -6.95 -1.30 17.53
CA THR A 140 -7.91 -2.36 17.87
C THR A 140 -9.33 -1.82 17.66
N PRO A 141 -9.84 -1.79 16.42
CA PRO A 141 -11.14 -1.20 16.13
C PRO A 141 -12.29 -2.09 16.66
N PRO A 142 -13.22 -1.55 17.47
CA PRO A 142 -14.26 -2.35 18.15
C PRO A 142 -15.27 -2.98 17.19
N HIS A 143 -15.41 -2.45 15.97
CA HIS A 143 -16.34 -2.93 14.95
C HIS A 143 -15.63 -3.60 13.76
N GLY A 144 -14.34 -3.91 13.89
CA GLY A 144 -13.53 -4.38 12.77
C GLY A 144 -13.10 -3.27 11.82
N VAL A 145 -12.61 -3.64 10.65
CA VAL A 145 -12.06 -2.73 9.65
C VAL A 145 -12.48 -3.14 8.25
N GLY A 146 -12.93 -2.17 7.45
CA GLY A 146 -13.11 -2.34 6.00
C GLY A 146 -11.81 -2.05 5.28
N TYR A 147 -11.41 -2.93 4.38
CA TYR A 147 -10.18 -2.86 3.61
C TYR A 147 -10.47 -2.84 2.12
N HIS A 148 -9.68 -2.05 1.39
CA HIS A 148 -9.79 -1.85 -0.05
C HIS A 148 -8.43 -2.05 -0.71
N HIS A 149 -8.45 -2.67 -1.88
CA HIS A 149 -7.29 -3.01 -2.68
C HIS A 149 -7.41 -2.32 -4.04
N LEU A 150 -6.32 -1.72 -4.50
CA LEU A 150 -6.26 -1.04 -5.79
C LEU A 150 -5.17 -1.68 -6.64
N LEU A 151 -5.55 -2.22 -7.79
CA LEU A 151 -4.63 -2.90 -8.71
C LEU A 151 -4.60 -2.17 -10.05
N LEU A 152 -3.40 -1.98 -10.57
CA LEU A 152 -3.11 -1.36 -11.87
C LEU A 152 -2.33 -2.33 -12.75
N ASP A 153 -2.04 -1.94 -14.00
CA ASP A 153 -1.26 -2.77 -14.94
C ASP A 153 0.12 -3.16 -14.40
N HIS A 154 0.74 -2.22 -13.71
CA HIS A 154 1.99 -2.42 -13.00
C HIS A 154 1.79 -2.00 -11.56
N HIS A 155 2.65 -2.50 -10.68
CA HIS A 155 2.75 -1.93 -9.35
C HIS A 155 3.03 -0.43 -9.46
N GLN A 156 2.31 0.38 -8.69
CA GLN A 156 2.45 1.84 -8.68
C GLN A 156 2.61 2.36 -7.25
N ILE A 157 3.05 3.60 -7.14
CA ILE A 157 3.05 4.34 -5.89
C ILE A 157 1.95 5.41 -6.00
N LEU A 158 0.95 5.32 -5.13
CA LEU A 158 -0.25 6.14 -5.08
C LEU A 158 -0.12 7.22 -4.00
N CYS A 159 -0.82 8.34 -4.18
CA CYS A 159 -0.95 9.35 -3.13
C CYS A 159 -2.22 9.09 -2.30
N SER A 160 -2.05 8.64 -1.07
CA SER A 160 -3.10 8.31 -0.09
C SER A 160 -3.01 9.23 1.14
N GLU A 161 -4.05 10.00 1.44
CA GLU A 161 -4.07 11.02 2.51
C GLU A 161 -2.86 11.98 2.43
N GLY A 162 -2.33 12.23 1.24
CA GLY A 162 -1.14 13.05 1.04
C GLY A 162 0.21 12.36 1.30
N ALA A 163 0.23 11.10 1.71
CA ALA A 163 1.43 10.27 1.78
C ALA A 163 1.52 9.32 0.57
N TRP A 164 2.73 8.82 0.28
CA TRP A 164 2.97 7.89 -0.81
C TRP A 164 2.95 6.44 -0.31
N THR A 165 2.09 5.62 -0.90
CA THR A 165 1.85 4.21 -0.57
C THR A 165 1.84 3.35 -1.82
N GLU A 166 2.01 2.05 -1.70
CA GLU A 166 1.91 1.16 -2.86
C GLU A 166 0.47 0.88 -3.29
N SER A 167 0.28 0.62 -4.58
CA SER A 167 -0.88 -0.16 -5.05
C SER A 167 -0.68 -1.64 -4.69
N LEU A 168 -1.72 -2.47 -4.81
CA LEU A 168 -1.62 -3.91 -4.60
C LEU A 168 -0.44 -4.50 -5.39
N TYR A 169 0.55 -5.05 -4.70
CA TYR A 169 1.66 -5.75 -5.31
C TYR A 169 1.34 -7.24 -5.46
N LEU A 170 1.19 -7.71 -6.70
CA LEU A 170 0.89 -9.13 -6.98
C LEU A 170 2.11 -10.05 -6.88
N GLY A 171 2.91 -9.88 -5.82
CA GLY A 171 3.96 -10.82 -5.49
C GLY A 171 3.40 -12.21 -5.15
N PRO A 172 4.24 -13.26 -5.13
CA PRO A 172 3.82 -14.65 -4.88
C PRO A 172 3.01 -14.85 -3.58
N GLN A 173 3.19 -13.96 -2.61
CA GLN A 173 2.49 -14.02 -1.32
C GLN A 173 1.10 -13.36 -1.38
N ALA A 174 0.95 -12.23 -2.06
CA ALA A 174 -0.33 -11.50 -2.13
C ALA A 174 -1.44 -12.34 -2.76
N MET A 175 -1.11 -13.15 -3.77
CA MET A 175 -2.08 -14.06 -4.42
C MET A 175 -2.61 -15.15 -3.49
N LYS A 176 -1.88 -15.52 -2.43
CA LYS A 176 -2.33 -16.48 -1.41
C LYS A 176 -3.27 -15.85 -0.39
N GLY A 177 -3.10 -14.55 -0.13
CA GLY A 177 -3.91 -13.81 0.84
C GLY A 177 -5.24 -13.29 0.30
N LEU A 178 -5.48 -13.37 -1.01
CA LEU A 178 -6.74 -12.95 -1.62
C LEU A 178 -7.81 -14.05 -1.57
N PRO A 179 -9.10 -13.70 -1.40
CA PRO A 179 -10.21 -14.64 -1.56
C PRO A 179 -10.17 -15.36 -2.90
N ALA A 180 -10.63 -16.61 -2.95
CA ALA A 180 -10.59 -17.42 -4.17
C ALA A 180 -11.27 -16.75 -5.37
N ALA A 181 -12.36 -16.01 -5.15
CA ALA A 181 -13.06 -15.27 -6.19
C ALA A 181 -12.24 -14.09 -6.72
N ALA A 182 -11.72 -13.22 -5.83
CA ALA A 182 -10.80 -12.14 -6.21
C ALA A 182 -9.58 -12.66 -6.97
N ARG A 183 -9.00 -13.78 -6.50
CA ARG A 183 -7.88 -14.44 -7.19
C ARG A 183 -8.26 -14.90 -8.61
N ARG A 184 -9.46 -15.45 -8.82
CA ARG A 184 -9.94 -15.84 -10.16
C ARG A 184 -10.10 -14.64 -11.08
N GLU A 185 -10.66 -13.53 -10.59
CA GLU A 185 -10.79 -12.28 -11.35
C GLU A 185 -9.43 -11.73 -11.76
N ILE A 186 -8.50 -11.58 -10.80
CA ILE A 186 -7.15 -11.08 -11.07
C ILE A 186 -6.40 -12.01 -12.04
N MET A 187 -6.51 -13.33 -11.89
CA MET A 187 -5.91 -14.29 -12.85
C MET A 187 -6.54 -14.23 -14.24
N ALA A 188 -7.78 -13.76 -14.37
CA ALA A 188 -8.42 -13.54 -15.67
C ALA A 188 -7.94 -12.23 -16.32
N LEU A 189 -7.70 -11.19 -15.51
CA LEU A 189 -7.16 -9.89 -15.95
C LEU A 189 -5.67 -9.97 -16.29
N PHE A 190 -4.90 -10.77 -15.56
CA PHE A 190 -3.45 -10.93 -15.70
C PHE A 190 -3.06 -12.41 -15.84
N PRO A 191 -3.31 -13.04 -17.00
CA PRO A 191 -3.02 -14.45 -17.24
C PRO A 191 -1.55 -14.83 -17.00
N GLU A 192 -0.61 -13.91 -17.19
CA GLU A 192 0.83 -14.06 -16.97
C GLU A 192 1.20 -14.40 -15.51
N LEU A 193 0.32 -14.10 -14.54
CA LEU A 193 0.51 -14.51 -13.14
C LEU A 193 0.42 -16.02 -12.92
N LYS A 194 -0.13 -16.78 -13.88
CA LYS A 194 -0.22 -18.24 -13.81
C LYS A 194 1.14 -18.91 -13.99
N THR A 195 2.09 -18.21 -14.60
CA THR A 195 3.45 -18.68 -14.78
C THR A 195 4.22 -18.55 -13.48
N ALA A 196 4.70 -19.67 -12.92
CA ALA A 196 5.36 -19.72 -11.61
C ALA A 196 6.63 -18.84 -11.51
N GLU A 197 7.23 -18.50 -12.65
CA GLU A 197 8.44 -17.67 -12.75
C GLU A 197 8.14 -16.17 -12.85
N PHE A 198 6.90 -15.79 -13.17
CA PHE A 198 6.56 -14.38 -13.34
C PHE A 198 6.54 -13.66 -11.99
N ARG A 199 7.48 -12.74 -11.82
CA ARG A 199 7.54 -11.85 -10.66
C ARG A 199 7.29 -10.42 -11.16
N PRO A 200 6.13 -9.82 -10.85
CA PRO A 200 5.90 -8.44 -11.26
C PRO A 200 6.98 -7.55 -10.61
N PRO A 201 7.58 -6.61 -11.36
CA PRO A 201 8.53 -5.68 -10.79
C PRO A 201 7.83 -4.76 -9.79
N SER A 202 8.52 -4.44 -8.69
CA SER A 202 8.10 -3.36 -7.78
C SER A 202 8.72 -2.04 -8.24
N ARG A 203 8.06 -0.91 -7.96
CA ARG A 203 8.55 0.42 -8.37
C ARG A 203 9.75 0.89 -7.58
N ARG A 204 9.89 0.40 -6.36
CA ARG A 204 11.02 0.66 -5.48
C ARG A 204 11.35 -0.61 -4.73
N ARG A 205 12.58 -0.69 -4.21
CA ARG A 205 13.02 -1.81 -3.38
C ARG A 205 12.10 -1.97 -2.17
N LEU A 206 11.55 -3.18 -2.02
CA LEU A 206 10.76 -3.59 -0.87
C LEU A 206 11.71 -4.05 0.23
N LEU A 207 11.69 -3.40 1.40
CA LEU A 207 12.50 -3.85 2.53
C LEU A 207 11.86 -5.07 3.21
N ASP A 208 12.71 -6.01 3.62
CA ASP A 208 12.30 -7.09 4.51
C ASP A 208 12.07 -6.58 5.95
N GLY A 209 11.63 -7.47 6.85
CA GLY A 209 11.33 -7.08 8.22
C GLY A 209 12.54 -6.66 9.04
N ARG A 210 13.72 -7.25 8.82
CA ARG A 210 14.94 -6.89 9.54
C ARG A 210 15.42 -5.51 9.09
N GLU A 211 15.44 -5.27 7.79
CA GLU A 211 15.82 -4.01 7.16
C GLU A 211 14.87 -2.88 7.57
N GLY A 212 13.56 -3.10 7.47
CA GLY A 212 12.54 -2.12 7.84
C GLY A 212 12.62 -1.69 9.30
N ARG A 213 12.76 -2.64 10.24
CA ARG A 213 12.91 -2.33 11.68
C ARG A 213 14.22 -1.60 11.97
N ARG A 214 15.32 -1.97 11.31
CA ARG A 214 16.61 -1.29 11.46
C ARG A 214 16.54 0.16 10.95
N LEU A 215 15.85 0.38 9.83
CA LEU A 215 15.61 1.73 9.31
C LEU A 215 14.79 2.56 10.30
N ALA A 216 13.67 2.02 10.80
CA ALA A 216 12.83 2.69 11.79
C ALA A 216 13.63 3.07 13.05
N MET A 217 14.43 2.15 13.59
CA MET A 217 15.31 2.43 14.73
C MET A 217 16.29 3.58 14.46
N ARG A 218 16.89 3.66 13.26
CA ARG A 218 17.78 4.77 12.91
C ARG A 218 17.05 6.10 12.78
N HIS A 219 15.84 6.11 12.22
CA HIS A 219 15.02 7.31 12.17
C HIS A 219 14.66 7.82 13.57
N GLY A 220 14.22 6.92 14.46
CA GLY A 220 13.94 7.24 15.86
C GLY A 220 15.16 7.77 16.61
N LYS A 221 16.30 7.07 16.53
CA LYS A 221 17.55 7.49 17.20
C LYS A 221 18.05 8.86 16.75
N ASN A 222 17.93 9.16 15.45
CA ASN A 222 18.43 10.42 14.88
C ASN A 222 17.37 11.53 14.84
N ARG A 223 16.14 11.27 15.29
CA ARG A 223 15.00 12.19 15.22
C ARG A 223 14.81 12.78 13.81
N LYS A 224 14.80 11.92 12.80
CA LYS A 224 14.63 12.31 11.39
C LYS A 224 13.34 11.76 10.81
N HIS A 225 12.66 12.58 10.01
CA HIS A 225 11.46 12.20 9.27
C HIS A 225 11.74 11.07 8.28
N LEU A 226 10.74 10.22 8.04
CA LEU A 226 10.77 9.15 7.05
C LEU A 226 10.61 9.71 5.62
N PHE A 227 9.97 10.85 5.47
CA PHE A 227 9.75 11.50 4.20
C PHE A 227 10.15 12.98 4.26
N ASP A 228 11.20 13.31 3.52
CA ASP A 228 11.62 14.70 3.28
C ASP A 228 11.16 15.11 1.86
N ALA A 229 10.22 16.06 1.78
CA ALA A 229 9.76 16.62 0.50
C ALA A 229 10.86 17.49 -0.14
N ASP A 230 11.51 18.33 0.66
CA ASP A 230 12.52 19.29 0.24
C ASP A 230 13.89 19.01 0.84
N LYS A 231 14.82 18.63 -0.04
CA LYS A 231 16.26 18.95 -0.02
C LYS A 231 16.89 18.32 -1.26
N THR A 232 17.32 19.18 -2.18
CA THR A 232 18.47 19.03 -3.08
C THR A 232 18.96 17.59 -3.32
N MET A 233 18.29 16.92 -4.25
CA MET A 233 18.94 15.93 -5.13
C MET A 233 18.97 16.48 -6.57
N ALA A 234 19.09 17.81 -6.70
CA ALA A 234 19.28 18.54 -7.95
C ALA A 234 20.71 18.40 -8.51
N GLY A 235 21.34 17.24 -8.26
CA GLY A 235 22.70 16.92 -8.65
C GLY A 235 22.75 15.71 -9.57
N GLN A 236 21.89 15.65 -10.58
CA GLN A 236 22.15 14.95 -11.84
C GLN A 236 21.07 15.34 -12.85
N ARG A 237 21.48 16.18 -13.80
CA ARG A 237 20.78 16.38 -15.06
C ARG A 237 20.47 15.00 -15.65
N LEU A 238 19.20 14.77 -15.97
CA LEU A 238 18.84 13.83 -17.03
C LEU A 238 19.63 14.26 -18.27
N LEU A 239 20.66 13.49 -18.62
CA LEU A 239 21.21 13.54 -19.96
C LEU A 239 20.12 12.99 -20.87
N SER A 240 19.47 13.92 -21.55
CA SER A 240 18.71 13.65 -22.76
C SER A 240 19.61 12.96 -23.78
N VAL A 241 19.26 11.73 -24.16
CA VAL A 241 19.52 11.15 -25.48
C VAL A 241 18.22 10.48 -25.93
#